data_AF-A0A0N5CTA1-F1
#
_entry.id   AF-A0A0N5CTA1-F1
#
_cell.length_a   1.000
_cell.length_b   1.000
_cell.length_c   1.000
_cell.angle_alpha   90.00
_cell.angle_beta   90.00
_cell.angle_gamma   90.00
#
_symmetry.space_group_name_H-M   'P 1'
#
loop_
_entity.id
_entity.type
_entity.pdbx_description
1 polymer ?
#
loop_
_entity_poly.entity_id
_entity_poly.type
_entity_poly.pdbx_seq_one_letter_code
_entity_poly.pdbx_strand_id
1 'polypeptide(L)'
;MDFYQAHTLLSRRLYNRVQNDVEKYRPLDVKLSIRLSKSRAHCLSHSIKTVGENPDCIPNVRANMIIVEVVKAMRQLRCQVLFAGLQLHFQKSESLKNVHEGFLSIDQFAIRMDSFSSERSIPWDAGSVEYAFAWEIIIGEVIGELDPTQVDK
;
A
#
# COMPACT_ATOMS: atom_id res chain seq x y z
N MET A 1 -18.43 -17.32 29.59
CA MET A 1 -17.82 -16.02 29.94
C MET A 1 -18.25 -15.07 28.84
N ASP A 2 -19.15 -14.13 29.14
CA ASP A 2 -19.72 -13.25 28.11
C ASP A 2 -18.63 -12.33 27.55
N PHE A 3 -18.61 -12.19 26.22
CA PHE A 3 -17.72 -11.28 25.50
C PHE A 3 -17.69 -9.87 26.12
N TYR A 4 -18.84 -9.45 26.67
CA TYR A 4 -19.04 -8.22 27.41
C TYR A 4 -18.11 -8.03 28.63
N GLN A 5 -17.92 -9.08 29.44
CA GLN A 5 -17.06 -9.02 30.62
C GLN A 5 -15.58 -8.94 30.22
N ALA A 6 -15.16 -9.68 29.20
CA ALA A 6 -13.80 -9.62 28.67
C ALA A 6 -13.46 -8.22 28.12
N HIS A 7 -14.41 -7.61 27.41
CA HIS A 7 -14.25 -6.28 26.82
C HIS A 7 -14.18 -5.17 27.88
N THR A 8 -15.01 -5.25 28.92
CA THR A 8 -15.01 -4.29 30.05
C THR A 8 -13.70 -4.35 30.84
N LEU A 9 -13.11 -5.54 30.96
CA LEU A 9 -11.82 -5.73 31.62
C LEU A 9 -10.65 -5.19 30.78
N LEU A 10 -10.69 -5.35 29.45
CA LEU A 10 -9.65 -4.83 28.54
C LEU A 10 -9.67 -3.30 28.45
N SER A 11 -10.85 -2.70 28.32
CA SER A 11 -11.03 -1.25 28.30
C SER A 11 -10.61 -0.59 29.63
N ARG A 12 -10.90 -1.22 30.78
CA ARG A 12 -10.39 -0.78 32.10
C ARG A 12 -8.87 -0.81 32.21
N ARG A 13 -8.20 -1.80 31.60
CA ARG A 13 -6.73 -1.91 31.60
C ARG A 13 -6.04 -0.82 30.78
N LEU A 14 -6.67 -0.39 29.69
CA LEU A 14 -6.09 0.60 28.78
C LEU A 14 -6.29 2.04 29.25
N TYR A 15 -7.44 2.35 29.89
CA TYR A 15 -7.85 3.75 30.13
C TYR A 15 -8.13 4.11 31.60
N ASN A 16 -7.90 3.20 32.56
CA ASN A 16 -8.16 3.42 34.01
C ASN A 16 -9.64 3.83 34.30
N ARG A 17 -9.95 4.33 35.51
CA ARG A 17 -11.26 4.92 35.82
C ARG A 17 -11.46 6.19 34.97
N VAL A 18 -12.17 6.02 33.86
CA VAL A 18 -12.58 7.11 32.96
C VAL A 18 -13.47 8.09 33.75
N GLN A 19 -12.98 9.30 34.01
CA GLN A 19 -13.67 10.32 34.83
C GLN A 19 -14.70 11.15 34.05
N ASN A 20 -14.51 11.28 32.74
CA ASN A 20 -15.41 12.01 31.85
C ASN A 20 -16.20 11.06 30.95
N ASP A 21 -17.24 11.55 30.25
CA ASP A 21 -17.91 10.77 29.21
C ASP A 21 -16.89 10.19 28.22
N VAL A 22 -17.00 8.89 27.94
CA VAL A 22 -16.06 8.11 27.11
C VAL A 22 -15.87 8.73 25.73
N GLU A 23 -16.88 9.46 25.24
CA GLU A 23 -16.87 10.27 24.01
C GLU A 23 -15.73 11.30 23.99
N LYS A 24 -15.34 11.85 25.15
CA LYS A 24 -14.21 12.80 25.30
C LYS A 24 -12.84 12.12 25.19
N TYR A 25 -12.78 10.79 25.27
CA TYR A 25 -11.57 9.98 25.12
C TYR A 25 -11.48 9.32 23.74
N ARG A 26 -12.31 9.75 22.78
CA ARG A 26 -12.27 9.29 21.39
C ARG A 26 -11.50 10.24 20.43
N PRO A 27 -10.28 10.75 20.72
CA PRO A 27 -9.51 11.46 19.70
C PRO A 27 -8.66 10.44 18.94
N LEU A 28 -9.02 10.16 17.70
CA LEU A 28 -8.06 9.61 16.75
C LEU A 28 -8.11 10.47 15.49
N ASP A 29 -7.70 11.73 15.67
CA ASP A 29 -7.17 12.52 14.56
C ASP A 29 -5.71 12.11 14.39
N VAL A 30 -5.48 11.14 13.51
CA VAL A 30 -4.17 10.55 13.27
C VAL A 30 -3.81 10.78 11.82
N LYS A 31 -2.62 11.34 11.61
CA LYS A 31 -2.01 11.46 10.29
C LYS A 31 -0.69 10.70 10.25
N LEU A 32 -0.64 9.66 9.43
CA LEU A 32 0.58 8.99 9.01
C LEU A 32 0.94 9.48 7.61
N SER A 33 2.17 9.96 7.43
CA SER A 33 2.70 10.31 6.11
C SER A 33 4.10 9.75 5.96
N ILE A 34 4.26 8.81 5.03
CA ILE A 34 5.54 8.20 4.67
C ILE A 34 5.88 8.68 3.27
N ARG A 35 7.10 9.21 3.10
CA ARG A 35 7.62 9.65 1.82
C ARG A 35 8.98 9.01 1.58
N LEU A 36 9.08 8.18 0.56
CA LEU A 36 10.34 7.64 0.08
C LEU A 36 10.68 8.36 -1.23
N SER A 37 11.90 8.87 -1.33
CA SER A 37 12.38 9.58 -2.52
C SER A 37 13.59 8.85 -3.10
N LYS A 38 13.67 8.80 -4.43
CA LYS A 38 14.78 8.20 -5.19
C LYS A 38 15.09 6.77 -4.73
N SER A 39 14.05 5.98 -4.46
CA SER A 39 14.20 4.60 -4.03
C SER A 39 14.65 3.71 -5.19
N ARG A 40 15.57 2.79 -4.88
CA ARG A 40 16.00 1.72 -5.78
C ARG A 40 15.75 0.40 -5.09
N ALA A 41 15.22 -0.55 -5.83
CA ALA A 41 14.98 -1.91 -5.35
C ALA A 41 15.36 -2.91 -6.45
N HIS A 42 15.66 -4.12 -6.03
CA HIS A 42 15.83 -5.26 -6.93
C HIS A 42 14.64 -6.19 -6.73
N CYS A 43 13.96 -6.55 -7.81
CA CYS A 43 12.78 -7.41 -7.74
C CYS A 43 13.17 -8.85 -8.04
N LEU A 44 13.08 -9.75 -7.05
CA LEU A 44 13.34 -11.17 -7.28
C LEU A 44 12.31 -11.72 -8.28
N SER A 45 12.78 -12.09 -9.46
CA SER A 45 11.98 -12.74 -10.50
C SER A 45 12.33 -14.22 -10.57
N HIS A 46 11.33 -15.07 -10.82
CA HIS A 46 11.58 -16.45 -11.19
C HIS A 46 12.10 -16.51 -12.63
N SER A 47 13.36 -16.88 -12.81
CA SER A 47 13.92 -17.16 -14.13
C SER A 47 14.06 -18.65 -14.38
N ILE A 48 14.05 -19.04 -15.66
CA ILE A 48 14.47 -20.38 -16.08
C ILE A 48 15.95 -20.52 -15.71
N LYS A 49 16.37 -21.72 -15.28
CA LYS A 49 17.77 -21.99 -14.97
C LYS A 49 18.64 -21.63 -16.18
N THR A 50 19.48 -20.62 -16.00
CA THR A 50 20.41 -20.12 -17.00
C THR A 50 21.65 -21.00 -17.09
N VAL A 51 22.22 -21.11 -18.29
CA VAL A 51 23.43 -21.91 -18.57
C VAL A 51 24.65 -21.02 -18.85
N GLY A 52 24.47 -19.70 -18.82
CA GLY A 52 25.54 -18.72 -18.96
C GLY A 52 26.54 -18.78 -17.81
N GLU A 53 27.78 -18.36 -18.08
CA GLU A 53 28.83 -18.27 -17.07
C GLU A 53 28.48 -17.24 -16.00
N ASN A 54 27.78 -16.16 -16.38
CA ASN A 54 27.23 -15.18 -15.46
C ASN A 54 25.75 -15.45 -15.14
N PRO A 55 25.33 -15.31 -13.88
CA PRO A 55 23.91 -15.36 -13.53
C PRO A 55 23.16 -14.18 -14.15
N ASP A 56 21.93 -14.43 -14.60
CA ASP A 56 21.07 -13.37 -15.13
C ASP A 56 20.82 -12.30 -14.08
N CYS A 57 20.83 -11.04 -14.52
CA CYS A 57 20.63 -9.90 -13.65
C CYS A 57 19.14 -9.72 -13.28
N ILE A 58 18.93 -9.43 -12.01
CA ILE A 58 17.62 -9.18 -11.41
C ILE A 58 17.10 -7.82 -11.90
N PRO A 59 15.80 -7.70 -12.27
CA PRO A 59 15.22 -6.44 -12.70
C PRO A 59 15.46 -5.30 -11.69
N ASN A 60 15.89 -4.15 -12.20
CA ASN A 60 16.11 -2.96 -11.39
C ASN A 60 14.84 -2.12 -11.37
N VAL A 61 14.30 -1.92 -10.16
CA VAL A 61 13.15 -1.05 -9.92
C VAL A 61 13.64 0.28 -9.39
N ARG A 62 13.26 1.36 -10.05
CA ARG A 62 13.51 2.73 -9.59
C ARG A 62 12.18 3.43 -9.42
N ALA A 63 12.02 4.13 -8.30
CA ALA A 63 10.89 5.03 -8.12
C ALA A 63 11.40 6.38 -7.66
N ASN A 64 10.98 7.44 -8.35
CA ASN A 64 11.35 8.80 -7.97
C ASN A 64 10.72 9.19 -6.63
N MET A 65 9.46 8.82 -6.44
CA MET A 65 8.75 9.10 -5.20
C MET A 65 7.67 8.05 -4.91
N ILE A 66 7.63 7.60 -3.66
CA ILE A 66 6.54 6.80 -3.12
C ILE A 66 5.98 7.56 -1.93
N ILE A 67 4.69 7.87 -1.95
CA ILE A 67 3.98 8.52 -0.86
C ILE A 67 2.88 7.60 -0.37
N VAL A 68 2.86 7.35 0.93
CA VAL A 68 1.74 6.72 1.63
C VAL A 68 1.21 7.71 2.64
N GLU A 69 -0.05 8.09 2.51
CA GLU A 69 -0.73 8.98 3.45
C GLU A 69 -1.99 8.30 3.98
N VAL A 70 -2.08 8.20 5.31
CA VAL A 70 -3.29 7.74 6.01
C VAL A 70 -3.72 8.84 6.96
N VAL A 71 -4.92 9.36 6.76
CA VAL A 71 -5.55 10.36 7.63
C VAL A 71 -6.81 9.73 8.19
N LYS A 72 -6.81 9.45 9.49
CA LYS A 72 -8.02 9.06 10.21
C LYS A 72 -8.53 10.29 10.96
N ALA A 73 -9.76 10.67 10.65
CA ALA A 73 -10.57 11.59 11.41
C ALA A 73 -11.78 10.84 12.00
N MET A 74 -12.55 11.52 12.83
CA MET A 74 -13.70 10.93 13.54
C MET A 74 -14.68 10.20 12.60
N ARG A 75 -15.04 10.81 11.46
CA ARG A 75 -16.04 10.30 10.51
C ARG A 75 -15.47 9.90 9.16
N GLN A 76 -14.18 10.08 8.96
CA GLN A 76 -13.53 9.87 7.67
C GLN A 76 -12.21 9.15 7.86
N LEU A 77 -11.93 8.16 7.03
CA LEU A 77 -10.62 7.58 6.84
C LEU A 77 -10.22 7.81 5.39
N ARG A 78 -9.11 8.49 5.19
CA ARG A 78 -8.52 8.71 3.87
C ARG A 78 -7.20 7.96 3.80
N CYS A 79 -7.06 7.09 2.81
CA CYS A 79 -5.81 6.42 2.47
C CYS A 79 -5.42 6.80 1.06
N GLN A 80 -4.17 7.21 0.86
CA GLN A 80 -3.63 7.54 -0.45
C GLN A 80 -2.25 6.92 -0.61
N VAL A 81 -2.06 6.24 -1.73
CA VAL A 81 -0.77 5.71 -2.14
C VAL A 81 -0.46 6.30 -3.51
N LEU A 82 0.71 6.90 -3.66
CA LEU A 82 1.20 7.48 -4.90
C LEU A 82 2.59 6.94 -5.20
N PHE A 83 2.74 6.42 -6.41
CA PHE A 83 4.01 6.12 -7.04
C PHE A 83 4.20 7.11 -8.19
N ALA A 84 5.32 7.84 -8.17
CA ALA A 84 5.69 8.76 -9.23
C ALA A 84 7.05 8.37 -9.80
N GLY A 85 7.13 8.35 -11.13
CA GLY A 85 8.30 7.95 -11.91
C GLY A 85 8.78 6.56 -11.54
N LEU A 86 7.93 5.55 -11.74
CA LEU A 86 8.29 4.14 -11.56
C LEU A 86 8.91 3.61 -12.86
N GLN A 87 10.13 3.10 -12.77
CA GLN A 87 10.87 2.52 -13.89
C GLN A 87 11.34 1.13 -13.52
N LEU A 88 11.11 0.19 -14.41
CA LEU A 88 11.53 -1.19 -14.35
C LEU A 88 12.43 -1.44 -15.55
N HIS A 89 13.65 -1.88 -15.30
CA HIS A 89 14.61 -2.21 -16.34
C HIS A 89 14.98 -3.70 -16.27
N PHE A 90 14.82 -4.38 -17.40
CA PHE A 90 15.15 -5.77 -17.61
C PHE A 90 16.40 -5.85 -18.48
N GLN A 91 17.48 -6.40 -17.91
CA GLN A 91 18.73 -6.57 -18.64
C GLN A 91 18.68 -7.82 -19.52
N LYS A 92 19.46 -7.79 -20.60
CA LYS A 92 19.58 -8.93 -21.50
C LYS A 92 20.21 -10.13 -20.78
N SER A 93 19.60 -11.31 -20.94
CA SER A 93 20.15 -12.58 -20.48
C SER A 93 21.28 -13.05 -21.42
N GLU A 94 22.40 -13.51 -20.86
CA GLU A 94 23.46 -14.16 -21.65
C GLU A 94 23.01 -15.55 -22.15
N SER A 95 22.09 -16.19 -21.42
CA SER A 95 21.61 -17.54 -21.73
C SER A 95 20.58 -17.57 -22.85
N LEU A 96 19.86 -16.47 -23.06
CA LEU A 96 18.81 -16.34 -24.06
C LEU A 96 19.18 -15.27 -25.09
N LYS A 97 19.96 -15.67 -26.11
CA LYS A 97 20.51 -14.75 -27.14
C LYS A 97 19.46 -13.91 -27.89
N ASN A 98 18.22 -14.41 -27.96
CA ASN A 98 17.10 -13.78 -28.67
C ASN A 98 16.29 -12.81 -27.81
N VAL A 99 16.58 -12.68 -26.51
CA VAL A 99 15.83 -11.80 -25.61
C VAL A 99 16.42 -10.40 -25.69
N HIS A 100 15.56 -9.42 -25.97
CA HIS A 100 15.92 -8.01 -25.99
C HIS A 100 15.84 -7.40 -24.58
N GLU A 101 16.55 -6.28 -24.39
CA GLU A 101 16.39 -5.49 -23.17
C GLU A 101 14.95 -4.98 -23.09
N GLY A 102 14.36 -5.10 -21.91
CA GLY A 102 13.00 -4.63 -21.66
C GLY A 102 12.99 -3.43 -20.74
N PHE A 103 12.02 -2.55 -20.92
CA PHE A 103 11.75 -1.49 -19.96
C PHE A 103 10.25 -1.29 -19.78
N LEU A 104 9.86 -0.91 -18.57
CA LEU A 104 8.51 -0.45 -18.26
C LEU A 104 8.62 0.81 -17.43
N SER A 105 8.05 1.90 -17.93
CA SER A 105 8.02 3.21 -17.29
C SER A 105 6.56 3.60 -17.05
N ILE A 106 6.26 3.92 -15.80
CA ILE A 106 4.95 4.43 -15.37
C ILE A 106 5.21 5.80 -14.75
N ASP A 107 4.70 6.85 -15.39
CA ASP A 107 4.88 8.22 -14.91
C ASP A 107 4.20 8.42 -13.55
N GLN A 108 2.95 7.97 -13.45
CA GLN A 108 2.16 8.09 -12.22
C GLN A 108 1.26 6.88 -12.02
N PHE A 109 1.22 6.36 -10.80
CA PHE A 109 0.21 5.41 -10.35
C PHE A 109 -0.26 5.81 -8.96
N ALA A 110 -1.55 6.08 -8.79
CA ALA A 110 -2.10 6.48 -7.51
C ALA A 110 -3.38 5.70 -7.20
N ILE A 111 -3.52 5.32 -5.93
CA ILE A 111 -4.74 4.76 -5.37
C ILE A 111 -5.18 5.69 -4.25
N ARG A 112 -6.42 6.16 -4.30
CA ARG A 112 -7.05 6.92 -3.23
C ARG A 112 -8.28 6.18 -2.76
N MET A 113 -8.43 6.12 -1.45
CA MET A 113 -9.57 5.50 -0.79
C MET A 113 -10.08 6.46 0.27
N ASP A 114 -11.38 6.72 0.23
CA ASP A 114 -12.11 7.40 1.29
C ASP A 114 -13.14 6.43 1.86
N SER A 115 -13.13 6.25 3.18
CA SER A 115 -14.15 5.54 3.93
C SER A 115 -14.84 6.51 4.87
N PHE A 116 -16.17 6.51 4.86
CA PHE A 116 -16.99 7.35 5.69
C PHE A 116 -17.69 6.49 6.75
N SER A 117 -17.53 6.92 7.99
CA SER A 117 -18.03 6.23 9.16
C SER A 117 -19.15 7.04 9.79
N SER A 118 -20.25 6.37 10.12
CA SER A 118 -21.30 6.94 10.95
C SER A 118 -21.08 6.44 12.37
N GLU A 119 -21.52 7.23 13.35
CA GLU A 119 -21.64 6.84 14.76
C GLU A 119 -23.11 6.80 15.20
N ARG A 120 -24.04 7.19 14.32
CA ARG A 120 -25.48 7.21 14.63
C ARG A 120 -26.00 5.79 14.78
N SER A 121 -26.60 5.53 15.95
CA SER A 121 -27.28 4.27 16.28
C SER A 121 -26.35 3.06 16.37
N ILE A 122 -25.08 3.28 16.70
CA ILE A 122 -24.07 2.21 16.77
C ILE A 122 -23.87 1.78 18.23
N PRO A 123 -24.05 0.48 18.53
CA PRO A 123 -23.68 -0.09 19.81
C PRO A 123 -22.23 0.20 20.17
N TRP A 124 -21.95 0.43 21.44
CA TRP A 124 -20.66 0.94 21.94
C TRP A 124 -19.52 -0.09 21.85
N ASP A 125 -19.85 -1.36 21.64
CA ASP A 125 -18.95 -2.46 21.27
C ASP A 125 -18.54 -2.44 19.79
N ALA A 126 -19.21 -1.64 18.96
CA ALA A 126 -18.83 -1.39 17.57
C ALA A 126 -18.21 0.02 17.42
N GLY A 127 -16.92 0.06 17.04
CA GLY A 127 -16.15 1.30 16.93
C GLY A 127 -16.77 2.32 15.97
N SER A 128 -17.32 1.86 14.84
CA SER A 128 -18.11 2.63 13.89
C SER A 128 -18.66 1.69 12.81
N VAL A 129 -19.68 2.11 12.07
CA VAL A 129 -20.17 1.43 10.87
C VAL A 129 -19.77 2.27 9.68
N GLU A 130 -18.97 1.68 8.81
CA GLU A 130 -18.66 2.24 7.50
C GLU A 130 -19.94 2.20 6.67
N TYR A 131 -20.41 3.36 6.23
CA TYR A 131 -21.67 3.45 5.48
C TYR A 131 -21.45 3.78 4.00
N ALA A 132 -20.27 4.32 3.66
CA ALA A 132 -19.90 4.61 2.28
C ALA A 132 -18.38 4.50 2.14
N PHE A 133 -17.95 4.01 0.98
CA PHE A 133 -16.55 3.98 0.60
C PHE A 133 -16.42 4.41 -0.86
N ALA A 134 -15.33 5.09 -1.17
CA ALA A 134 -14.97 5.53 -2.51
C ALA A 134 -13.54 5.12 -2.81
N TRP A 135 -13.30 4.55 -4.00
CA TRP A 135 -11.98 4.23 -4.50
C TRP A 135 -11.75 4.98 -5.80
N GLU A 136 -10.58 5.57 -5.94
CA GLU A 136 -10.10 6.20 -7.15
C GLU A 136 -8.75 5.59 -7.50
N ILE A 137 -8.63 5.06 -8.71
CA ILE A 137 -7.37 4.54 -9.26
C ILE A 137 -6.99 5.44 -10.41
N ILE A 138 -5.83 6.09 -10.30
CA ILE A 138 -5.27 6.99 -11.30
C ILE A 138 -4.03 6.32 -11.88
N ILE A 139 -4.07 6.07 -13.17
CA ILE A 139 -2.94 5.55 -13.93
C ILE A 139 -2.56 6.64 -14.93
N GLY A 140 -1.33 7.12 -14.82
CA GLY A 140 -0.75 8.06 -15.77
C GLY A 140 -0.26 7.34 -17.02
N GLU A 141 0.72 7.94 -17.70
CA GLU A 141 1.29 7.34 -18.89
C GLU A 141 2.07 6.06 -18.55
N VAL A 142 1.79 5.00 -19.31
CA VAL A 142 2.48 3.71 -19.23
C VAL A 142 3.16 3.49 -20.57
N ILE A 143 4.49 3.46 -20.57
CA ILE A 143 5.31 3.20 -21.74
C ILE A 143 6.18 1.99 -21.43
N GLY A 144 6.17 0.98 -22.28
CA GLY A 144 7.06 -0.15 -22.09
C GLY A 144 7.28 -0.96 -23.35
N GLU A 145 8.43 -1.60 -23.37
CA GLU A 145 8.83 -2.64 -24.31
C GLU A 145 9.22 -3.84 -23.47
N LEU A 146 8.45 -4.91 -23.56
CA LEU A 146 8.67 -6.14 -22.80
C LEU A 146 8.77 -7.30 -23.77
N ASP A 147 9.81 -8.11 -23.62
CA ASP A 147 9.92 -9.38 -24.30
C ASP A 147 8.98 -10.40 -23.62
N PRO A 148 8.26 -11.27 -24.35
CA PRO A 148 7.40 -12.29 -23.75
C PRO A 148 8.11 -13.15 -22.69
N THR A 149 9.41 -13.41 -22.87
CA THR A 149 10.23 -14.15 -21.90
C THR A 149 10.43 -13.44 -20.56
N GLN A 150 10.14 -12.13 -20.49
CA GLN A 150 10.24 -11.31 -19.29
C GLN A 150 8.91 -11.20 -18.52
N VAL A 151 7.79 -11.64 -19.13
CA VAL A 151 6.44 -11.55 -18.55
C VAL A 151 5.87 -12.93 -18.19
N ASP A 152 6.30 -14.00 -18.87
CA ASP A 152 5.72 -15.34 -18.71
C ASP A 152 6.48 -16.28 -17.76
N LYS A 153 5.73 -16.76 -16.76
CA LYS A 153 5.38 -18.18 -16.61
C LYS A 153 4.04 -18.35 -15.91
#